data_AF-A0A352A7D7-F1
#
_entry.id   AF-A0A352A7D7-F1
#
_cell.length_a   1.000
_cell.length_b   1.000
_cell.length_c   1.000
_cell.angle_alpha   90.00
_cell.angle_beta   90.00
_cell.angle_gamma   90.00
#
_symmetry.space_group_name_H-M   'P 1'
#
loop_
_entity.id
_entity.type
_entity.pdbx_description
1 polymer ?
#
loop_
_entity_poly.entity_id
_entity_poly.type
_entity_poly.pdbx_seq_one_letter_code
_entity_poly.pdbx_strand_id
1 'polypeptide(L)' 'MNKYIIGFPDNTFRANRIVSREQAASIAARINELADDKEAANKFYDYRDISDWAKGYVGAAVSAN' A
#
# COMPACT_ATOMS: atom_id res chain seq x y z
N MET A 1 -8.43 14.71 9.27
CA MET A 1 -9.10 13.86 8.26
C MET A 1 -8.05 12.91 7.70
N ASN A 2 -8.13 11.61 8.03
CA ASN A 2 -7.19 10.62 7.51
C ASN A 2 -7.56 10.34 6.05
N LYS A 3 -6.62 10.59 5.13
CA LYS A 3 -6.84 10.37 3.69
C LYS A 3 -6.55 8.90 3.38
N TYR A 4 -7.61 8.11 3.18
CA TYR A 4 -7.46 6.68 2.84
C TYR A 4 -6.99 6.46 1.39
N ILE A 5 -7.34 7.37 0.48
CA ILE A 5 -6.91 7.35 -0.91
C ILE A 5 -6.32 8.72 -1.27
N ILE A 6 -5.14 8.72 -1.88
CA ILE A 6 -4.37 9.95 -2.18
C ILE A 6 -4.46 10.35 -3.66
N GLY A 7 -4.88 9.43 -4.54
CA GLY A 7 -4.91 9.66 -6.00
C GLY A 7 -3.53 9.52 -6.63
N PHE A 8 -3.40 10.02 -7.86
CA PHE A 8 -2.16 10.01 -8.65
C PHE A 8 -1.49 11.39 -8.65
N PRO A 9 -0.19 11.50 -8.98
CA PRO A 9 0.54 12.79 -9.01
C PRO A 9 -0.04 13.84 -9.97
N ASP A 10 -0.84 13.40 -10.95
CA ASP A 10 -1.55 14.26 -11.91
C ASP A 10 -2.90 14.78 -11.39
N ASN A 11 -3.15 14.69 -10.08
CA ASN A 11 -4.40 15.06 -9.41
C ASN A 11 -5.63 14.28 -9.89
N THR A 12 -5.45 13.08 -10.47
CA THR A 12 -6.57 12.21 -10.83
C THR A 12 -6.79 11.09 -9.80
N PHE A 13 -8.04 10.64 -9.67
CA PHE A 13 -8.39 9.45 -8.87
C PHE A 13 -8.43 8.17 -9.72
N ARG A 14 -8.80 8.28 -11.00
CA ARG A 14 -8.95 7.17 -11.97
C ARG A 14 -9.90 6.06 -11.47
N ALA A 15 -11.13 6.42 -11.10
CA ALA A 15 -12.13 5.52 -10.50
C ALA A 15 -12.38 4.20 -11.24
N ASN A 16 -12.30 4.21 -12.57
CA ASN A 16 -12.56 3.03 -13.39
C ASN A 16 -11.33 2.14 -13.61
N ARG A 17 -10.18 2.50 -13.03
CA ARG A 17 -8.94 1.72 -13.16
C ARG A 17 -8.91 0.63 -12.08
N ILE A 18 -8.55 -0.59 -12.48
CA ILE A 18 -8.30 -1.68 -11.54
C ILE A 18 -7.14 -1.28 -10.60
N VAL A 19 -7.37 -1.44 -9.30
CA VAL A 19 -6.35 -1.21 -8.28
C VAL A 19 -5.31 -2.33 -8.28
N SER A 20 -4.04 -1.96 -8.15
CA SER A 20 -2.97 -2.95 -7.95
C SER A 20 -3.00 -3.51 -6.51
N ARG A 21 -2.34 -4.65 -6.28
CA ARG A 21 -2.23 -5.26 -4.94
C ARG A 21 -1.56 -4.32 -3.94
N GLU A 22 -0.50 -3.64 -4.35
CA GLU A 22 0.21 -2.65 -3.52
C GLU A 22 -0.65 -1.43 -3.18
N GLN A 23 -1.54 -0.99 -4.10
CA GLN A 23 -2.51 0.07 -3.83
C GLN A 23 -3.58 -0.39 -2.83
N ALA A 24 -4.10 -1.60 -2.99
CA ALA A 24 -5.07 -2.18 -2.06
C ALA A 24 -4.48 -2.32 -0.65
N ALA A 25 -3.24 -2.82 -0.53
CA ALA A 25 -2.53 -2.89 0.75
C ALA A 25 -2.34 -1.51 1.38
N SER A 26 -1.99 -0.50 0.57
CA SER A 26 -1.85 0.89 1.03
C SER A 26 -3.15 1.49 1.55
N ILE A 27 -4.30 1.14 0.95
CA ILE A 27 -5.61 1.57 1.45
C ILE A 27 -5.92 0.87 2.77
N ALA A 28 -5.73 -0.44 2.84
CA ALA A 28 -5.98 -1.23 4.06
C ALA A 28 -5.12 -0.76 5.23
N ALA A 29 -3.82 -0.52 5.01
CA ALA A 29 -2.91 -0.02 6.03
C ALA A 29 -3.34 1.35 6.59
N ARG A 30 -3.82 2.26 5.74
CA ARG A 30 -4.33 3.58 6.18
C ARG A 30 -5.65 3.50 6.94
N ILE A 31 -6.56 2.63 6.51
CA ILE A 31 -7.85 2.42 7.20
C ILE A 31 -7.63 1.88 8.61
N ASN A 32 -6.66 0.99 8.77
CA ASN A 32 -6.33 0.35 10.05
C ASN A 32 -5.23 1.09 10.84
N GLU A 33 -4.79 2.26 10.35
CA GLU A 33 -3.75 3.08 11.01
C GLU A 33 -2.47 2.30 11.34
N LEU A 34 -2.07 1.39 10.44
CA LEU A 34 -0.90 0.55 10.64
C LEU A 34 0.39 1.35 10.49
N ALA A 35 1.36 1.06 11.36
CA ALA A 35 2.72 1.57 11.23
C ALA A 35 3.43 0.93 10.03
N ASP A 36 4.21 1.74 9.31
CA ASP A 36 5.04 1.30 8.19
C ASP A 36 6.01 0.19 8.62
N ASP A 37 6.06 -0.91 7.86
CA ASP A 37 6.95 -2.04 8.11
C ASP A 37 7.50 -2.55 6.77
N LYS A 38 8.55 -1.90 6.25
CA LYS A 38 9.16 -2.30 4.97
C LYS A 38 9.77 -3.70 5.01
N GLU A 39 10.33 -4.09 6.14
CA GLU A 39 11.04 -5.36 6.26
C GLU A 39 10.08 -6.55 6.15
N ALA A 40 8.86 -6.42 6.67
CA ALA A 40 7.85 -7.46 6.51
C ALA A 40 7.45 -7.71 5.04
N ALA A 41 7.63 -6.76 4.13
CA ALA A 41 7.39 -6.99 2.70
C ALA A 41 8.38 -8.00 2.09
N ASN A 42 9.57 -8.16 2.68
CA ASN A 42 10.59 -9.13 2.23
C ASN A 42 10.15 -10.59 2.41
N LYS A 43 9.02 -10.86 3.09
CA LYS A 43 8.40 -12.18 3.18
C LYS A 43 7.87 -12.69 1.83
N PHE A 44 7.61 -11.79 0.88
CA PHE A 44 7.17 -12.16 -0.47
C PHE A 44 8.37 -12.52 -1.35
N TYR A 45 8.22 -13.54 -2.19
CA TYR A 45 9.26 -13.96 -3.13
C TYR A 45 9.59 -12.87 -4.17
N ASP A 46 8.55 -12.15 -4.60
CA ASP A 46 8.57 -11.06 -5.57
C ASP A 46 8.64 -9.67 -4.90
N TYR A 47 9.14 -9.58 -3.67
CA TYR A 47 9.20 -8.30 -2.92
C TYR A 47 9.95 -7.17 -3.66
N ARG A 48 10.82 -7.53 -4.61
CA ARG A 48 11.57 -6.60 -5.47
C ARG A 48 10.69 -5.90 -6.50
N ASP A 49 9.55 -6.49 -6.85
CA ASP A 49 8.58 -5.93 -7.80
C ASP A 49 7.58 -4.98 -7.12
N ILE A 50 7.58 -4.92 -5.79
CA ILE A 50 6.77 -3.96 -5.03
C ILE A 50 7.41 -2.56 -5.16
N SER A 51 6.60 -1.56 -5.51
CA SER A 51 7.07 -0.18 -5.58
C SER A 51 7.59 0.30 -4.23
N ASP A 52 8.69 1.06 -4.21
CA ASP A 52 9.33 1.51 -2.98
C ASP A 52 8.40 2.33 -2.06
N TRP A 53 7.49 3.11 -2.64
CA TRP A 53 6.49 3.90 -1.89
C TRP A 53 5.45 3.01 -1.18
N ALA A 54 5.26 1.77 -1.64
CA ALA A 54 4.25 0.85 -1.14
C ALA A 54 4.80 -0.22 -0.20
N LYS A 55 6.12 -0.50 -0.21
CA LYS A 55 6.74 -1.55 0.62
C LYS A 55 6.35 -1.48 2.08
N GLY A 56 6.38 -0.27 2.65
CA GLY A 56 6.02 -0.05 4.05
C GLY A 56 4.58 -0.41 4.38
N TYR A 57 3.64 -0.02 3.52
CA TYR A 57 2.23 -0.37 3.68
C TYR A 57 1.93 -1.83 3.40
N VAL A 58 2.61 -2.42 2.43
CA VAL A 58 2.48 -3.85 2.12
C VAL A 58 2.95 -4.69 3.28
N GLY A 59 4.14 -4.42 3.82
CA GLY A 59 4.63 -5.17 4.97
C GLY A 59 3.82 -4.90 6.24
N ALA A 60 3.35 -3.66 6.46
CA ALA A 60 2.42 -3.35 7.54
C ALA A 60 1.15 -4.21 7.48
N ALA A 61 0.54 -4.32 6.30
CA ALA A 61 -0.66 -5.14 6.09
C ALA A 61 -0.41 -6.64 6.32
N VAL A 62 0.80 -7.14 6.03
CA VAL A 62 1.19 -8.52 6.32
C VAL A 62 1.41 -8.75 7.81
N SER A 63 2.03 -7.79 8.51
CA SER A 63 2.34 -7.88 9.94
C SER A 63 1.10 -7.77 10.83
N ALA A 64 0.00 -7.21 10.33
CA ALA A 64 -1.26 -7.07 11.06
C ALA A 64 -2.16 -8.32 11.07
N ASN A 65 -1.68 -9.45 10.52
CA ASN A 65 -2.40 -10.71 10.40
C ASN A 65 -1.59 -11.87 11.00
#